data_AF-A0A3M0GX75-F1
#
_entry.id   AF-A0A3M0GX75-F1
#
_cell.length_a   1.000
_cell.length_b   1.000
_cell.length_c   1.000
_cell.angle_alpha   90.00
_cell.angle_beta   90.00
_cell.angle_gamma   90.00
#
_symmetry.space_group_name_H-M   'P 1'
#
loop_
_entity.id
_entity.type
_entity.pdbx_description
1 polymer ?
#
loop_
_entity_poly.entity_id
_entity_poly.type
_entity_poly.pdbx_seq_one_letter_code
_entity_poly.pdbx_strand_id
1 'polypeptide(L)'
;MIETDDEMFRVDQHYLGPPGRAFPRPIRHQAVGFGAVVAFGMYVVLYPIISLPINTWTLTAWGGATYWLTRRFLEYLGHERTTTSMVRSAFNDLTSPRPESTKRSTRQAHTVALSEQLARIRIDPTPTRSSEKATSR
;
A
#
# COMPACT_ATOMS: atom_id res chain seq x y z
N MET A 1 -21.22 -16.56 -3.29
CA MET A 1 -19.89 -15.92 -3.27
C MET A 1 -20.11 -14.53 -3.84
N ILE A 2 -19.91 -13.48 -3.04
CA ILE A 2 -20.05 -12.10 -3.51
C ILE A 2 -18.74 -11.76 -4.21
N GLU A 3 -18.75 -11.65 -5.54
CA GLU A 3 -17.68 -11.04 -6.30
C GLU A 3 -17.62 -9.58 -5.83
N THR A 4 -16.60 -9.26 -5.03
CA THR A 4 -16.46 -7.88 -4.54
C THR A 4 -15.79 -7.10 -5.66
N ASP A 5 -16.44 -6.04 -6.12
CA ASP A 5 -16.04 -5.23 -7.28
C ASP A 5 -14.82 -4.34 -7.01
N ASP A 6 -13.94 -4.79 -6.12
CA ASP A 6 -12.75 -4.08 -5.67
C ASP A 6 -11.76 -3.88 -6.84
N GLU A 7 -11.85 -4.71 -7.87
CA GLU A 7 -11.07 -4.55 -9.10
C GLU A 7 -11.56 -3.40 -10.00
N MET A 8 -12.87 -3.07 -10.01
CA MET A 8 -13.40 -1.98 -10.86
C MET A 8 -12.97 -0.59 -10.37
N PHE A 9 -12.69 -0.44 -9.06
CA PHE A 9 -12.16 0.81 -8.49
C PHE A 9 -10.64 0.77 -8.23
N ARG A 10 -9.94 -0.31 -8.60
CA ARG A 10 -8.51 -0.44 -8.37
C ARG A 10 -7.75 0.42 -9.38
N VAL A 11 -7.38 1.62 -8.94
CA VAL A 11 -6.63 2.55 -9.80
C VAL A 11 -5.25 1.97 -10.11
N ASP A 12 -4.95 1.83 -11.41
CA ASP A 12 -3.70 1.25 -11.88
C ASP A 12 -2.51 2.14 -11.49
N GLN A 13 -1.59 1.56 -10.73
CA GLN A 13 -0.37 2.22 -10.24
C GLN A 13 0.59 2.64 -11.37
N HIS A 14 0.39 2.17 -12.60
CA HIS A 14 1.22 2.56 -13.74
C HIS A 14 1.03 4.03 -14.15
N TYR A 15 -0.14 4.61 -13.89
CA TYR A 15 -0.48 5.98 -14.29
C TYR A 15 -0.46 6.97 -13.12
N LEU A 16 -0.65 6.47 -11.90
CA LEU A 16 -0.43 7.22 -10.69
C LEU A 16 1.08 7.32 -10.41
N GLY A 17 1.66 8.49 -10.67
CA GLY A 17 2.95 8.83 -10.07
C GLY A 17 2.79 9.05 -8.55
N PRO A 18 3.77 9.70 -7.89
CA PRO A 18 3.62 10.05 -6.48
C PRO A 18 2.27 10.74 -6.23
N PRO A 19 1.63 10.55 -5.06
CA PRO A 19 0.31 11.12 -4.78
C PRO A 19 0.26 12.61 -5.15
N GLY A 20 -0.62 12.95 -6.09
CA GLY A 20 -0.75 14.30 -6.65
C GLY A 20 0.00 14.58 -7.97
N ARG A 21 0.70 13.60 -8.56
CA ARG A 21 1.35 13.72 -9.89
C ARG A 21 1.16 12.46 -10.70
N ALA A 22 0.61 12.56 -11.91
CA ALA A 22 0.58 11.48 -12.88
C ALA A 22 1.86 11.51 -13.73
N PHE A 23 2.43 10.34 -14.06
CA PHE A 23 3.52 10.28 -15.04
C PHE A 23 2.96 10.30 -16.47
N PRO A 24 3.64 10.94 -17.43
CA PRO A 24 3.20 10.97 -18.83
C PRO A 24 3.38 9.62 -19.55
N ARG A 25 4.10 8.67 -18.95
CA ARG A 25 4.28 7.31 -19.46
C ARG A 25 3.98 6.30 -18.34
N PRO A 26 3.52 5.09 -18.68
CA PRO A 26 3.26 4.05 -17.70
C PRO A 26 4.58 3.62 -17.06
N ILE A 27 4.90 4.18 -15.91
CA ILE A 27 6.10 3.86 -15.14
C ILE A 27 5.65 3.59 -13.72
N ARG A 28 6.02 2.41 -13.23
CA ARG A 28 5.85 2.08 -11.81
C ARG A 28 6.67 3.06 -10.98
N HIS A 29 6.01 3.91 -10.19
CA HIS A 29 6.70 4.82 -9.27
C HIS A 29 7.67 4.07 -8.33
N GLN A 30 7.34 2.83 -7.97
CA GLN A 30 8.20 1.94 -7.20
C GLN A 30 9.51 1.61 -7.94
N ALA A 31 9.50 1.48 -9.27
CA ALA A 31 10.71 1.19 -10.05
C ALA A 31 11.75 2.31 -9.92
N VAL A 32 11.30 3.56 -9.89
CA VAL A 32 12.18 4.72 -9.76
C VAL A 32 12.80 4.76 -8.36
N GLY A 33 12.00 4.59 -7.31
CA GLY A 33 12.49 4.57 -5.93
C GLY A 33 13.44 3.41 -5.68
N PHE A 34 13.06 2.20 -6.10
CA PHE A 34 13.87 1.00 -5.91
C PHE A 34 15.14 1.06 -6.75
N GLY A 35 15.07 1.53 -8.00
CA GLY A 35 16.22 1.73 -8.86
C GLY A 35 17.23 2.70 -8.27
N ALA A 36 16.79 3.80 -7.66
CA ALA A 36 17.67 4.75 -6.99
C ALA A 36 18.35 4.11 -5.76
N VAL A 37 17.61 3.39 -4.92
CA VAL A 37 18.17 2.69 -3.75
C VAL A 37 19.19 1.63 -4.16
N VAL A 38 18.88 0.84 -5.19
CA VAL A 38 19.78 -0.19 -5.72
C VAL A 38 21.04 0.44 -6.32
N ALA A 39 20.89 1.47 -7.16
CA ALA A 39 22.02 2.17 -7.76
C ALA A 39 22.95 2.74 -6.70
N PHE A 40 22.38 3.45 -5.72
CA PHE A 40 23.12 4.06 -4.63
C PHE A 40 23.76 3.02 -3.71
N GLY A 41 23.03 1.98 -3.32
CA GLY A 41 23.58 0.88 -2.52
C GLY A 41 24.73 0.17 -3.23
N MET A 42 24.57 -0.09 -4.53
CA MET A 42 25.62 -0.67 -5.35
C MET A 42 26.83 0.26 -5.44
N TYR A 43 26.63 1.58 -5.59
CA TYR A 43 27.72 2.55 -5.55
C TYR A 43 28.45 2.53 -4.20
N VAL A 44 27.74 2.62 -3.08
CA VAL A 44 28.34 2.64 -1.74
C VAL A 44 29.10 1.35 -1.41
N VAL A 45 28.62 0.19 -1.87
CA VAL A 45 29.25 -1.10 -1.57
C VAL A 45 30.36 -1.46 -2.57
N LEU A 46 30.12 -1.32 -3.88
CA LEU A 46 31.07 -1.79 -4.90
C LEU A 46 32.17 -0.77 -5.18
N TYR A 47 31.89 0.54 -5.10
CA TYR A 47 32.89 1.56 -5.38
C TYR A 47 34.13 1.45 -4.47
N PRO A 48 34.01 1.28 -3.13
CA PRO A 48 35.18 1.11 -2.27
C PRO A 48 35.91 -0.22 -2.48
N ILE A 49 35.21 -1.28 -2.90
CA ILE A 49 35.81 -2.62 -3.06
C ILE A 49 36.60 -2.71 -4.36
N ILE A 50 36.04 -2.21 -5.46
CA ILE A 50 36.56 -2.52 -6.79
C ILE A 50 37.46 -1.40 -7.32
N SER A 51 37.39 -0.17 -6.76
CA SER A 51 38.22 0.98 -7.18
C SER A 51 38.26 1.14 -8.71
N LEU A 52 37.15 0.84 -9.39
CA LEU A 52 37.08 0.87 -10.84
C LEU A 52 37.17 2.32 -11.33
N PRO A 53 37.98 2.59 -12.36
CA PRO A 53 37.93 3.88 -13.02
C PRO A 53 36.55 4.07 -13.66
N ILE A 54 36.03 5.30 -13.53
CA ILE A 54 34.77 5.70 -14.14
C ILE A 54 35.03 5.84 -15.64
N ASN A 55 34.71 4.77 -16.37
CA ASN A 55 34.75 4.72 -17.82
C ASN A 55 33.38 4.27 -18.35
N THR A 56 33.16 4.42 -19.65
CA THR A 56 31.87 4.10 -20.29
C THR A 56 31.45 2.65 -20.04
N TRP A 57 32.38 1.69 -20.11
CA TRP A 57 32.10 0.27 -19.86
C TRP A 57 31.67 0.00 -18.42
N THR A 58 32.34 0.60 -17.44
CA THR A 58 31.98 0.52 -16.02
C THR A 58 30.59 1.10 -15.78
N LEU A 59 30.28 2.25 -16.38
CA LEU A 59 28.95 2.88 -16.30
C LEU A 59 27.85 2.00 -16.92
N THR A 60 28.12 1.41 -18.08
CA THR A 60 27.18 0.50 -18.74
C THR A 60 26.95 -0.77 -17.91
N ALA A 61 28.02 -1.38 -17.38
CA ALA A 61 27.92 -2.56 -16.51
C ALA A 61 27.14 -2.24 -15.23
N TRP A 62 27.43 -1.10 -14.59
CA TRP A 62 26.74 -0.63 -13.40
C TRP A 62 25.26 -0.35 -13.66
N GLY A 63 24.93 0.35 -14.75
CA GLY A 63 23.55 0.60 -15.16
C GLY A 63 22.79 -0.69 -15.49
N GLY A 64 23.43 -1.62 -16.20
CA GLY A 64 22.86 -2.93 -16.53
C GLY A 64 22.60 -3.79 -15.30
N ALA A 65 23.54 -3.85 -14.37
CA ALA A 65 23.38 -4.56 -13.10
C ALA A 65 22.29 -3.95 -12.24
N THR A 66 22.26 -2.61 -12.14
CA THR A 66 21.20 -1.87 -11.43
C THR A 66 19.83 -2.19 -12.03
N TYR A 67 19.69 -2.14 -13.36
CA TYR A 67 18.45 -2.46 -14.06
C TYR A 67 18.01 -3.90 -13.80
N TRP A 68 18.92 -4.86 -13.95
CA TRP A 68 18.63 -6.28 -13.75
C TRP A 68 18.17 -6.56 -12.32
N LEU A 69 18.88 -6.00 -11.33
CA LEU A 69 18.57 -6.19 -9.92
C LEU A 69 17.24 -5.51 -9.56
N THR A 70 17.02 -4.28 -10.03
CA THR A 70 15.75 -3.57 -9.85
C THR A 70 14.59 -4.36 -10.42
N ARG A 71 14.73 -4.91 -11.63
CA ARG A 71 13.71 -5.75 -12.26
C ARG A 71 13.38 -6.98 -11.41
N ARG A 72 14.39 -7.71 -10.94
CA ARG A 72 14.20 -8.89 -10.08
C ARG A 72 13.48 -8.57 -8.78
N PHE A 73 13.83 -7.46 -8.14
CA PHE A 73 13.13 -7.02 -6.93
C PHE A 73 11.68 -6.61 -7.20
N LEU A 74 11.43 -5.92 -8.31
CA LEU A 74 10.08 -5.51 -8.70
C LEU A 74 9.18 -6.68 -9.12
N GLU A 75 9.75 -7.76 -9.66
CA GLU A 75 9.03 -9.01 -9.92
C GLU A 75 8.60 -9.70 -8.61
N TYR A 76 9.40 -9.54 -7.55
CA TYR A 76 9.11 -10.13 -6.23
C TYR A 76 8.12 -9.30 -5.40
N LEU A 77 8.14 -7.98 -5.56
CA LEU A 77 7.19 -7.07 -4.91
C LEU A 77 5.84 -7.14 -5.64
N GLY A 78 4.92 -7.91 -5.08
CA GLY A 78 3.56 -8.07 -5.60
C GLY A 78 2.88 -6.72 -5.89
N HIS A 79 2.10 -6.68 -6.97
CA HIS A 79 1.48 -5.46 -7.52
C HIS A 79 0.45 -4.78 -6.60
N GLU A 80 0.09 -5.44 -5.50
CA GLU A 80 -1.13 -5.20 -4.73
C GLU A 80 -0.91 -4.20 -3.57
N ARG A 81 0.33 -4.03 -3.08
CA ARG A 81 0.62 -3.21 -1.89
C ARG A 81 1.81 -2.29 -2.13
N THR A 82 1.60 -0.99 -1.92
CA THR A 82 2.68 0.00 -1.97
C THR A 82 3.73 -0.36 -0.91
N THR A 83 4.98 -0.53 -1.35
CA THR A 83 6.13 -0.88 -0.50
C THR A 83 6.23 0.01 0.73
N THR A 84 5.89 1.29 0.58
CA THR A 84 5.83 2.28 1.67
C THR A 84 4.83 1.90 2.76
N SER A 85 3.65 1.38 2.41
CA SER A 85 2.65 0.97 3.40
C SER A 85 3.10 -0.29 4.14
N MET A 86 3.74 -1.23 3.43
CA MET A 86 4.30 -2.43 4.06
C MET A 86 5.43 -2.07 5.03
N VAL A 87 6.40 -1.25 4.60
CA VAL A 87 7.50 -0.78 5.46
C VAL A 87 6.96 0.01 6.64
N ARG A 88 5.97 0.90 6.42
CA ARG A 88 5.39 1.69 7.50
C ARG A 88 4.58 0.84 8.48
N SER A 89 3.86 -0.17 7.99
CA SER A 89 3.17 -1.14 8.84
C SER A 89 4.16 -1.96 9.66
N ALA A 90 5.22 -2.48 9.05
CA ALA A 90 6.27 -3.21 9.74
C ALA A 90 7.00 -2.35 10.78
N PHE A 91 7.29 -1.10 10.44
CA PHE A 91 7.90 -0.15 11.38
C PHE A 91 6.95 0.20 12.53
N ASN A 92 5.67 0.42 12.22
CA ASN A 92 4.65 0.67 13.22
C ASN A 92 4.45 -0.56 14.12
N ASP A 93 4.51 -1.77 13.60
CA ASP A 93 4.45 -3.01 14.38
C ASP A 93 5.66 -3.12 15.32
N LEU A 94 6.86 -2.84 14.81
CA LEU A 94 8.10 -2.86 15.60
C LEU A 94 8.15 -1.78 16.68
N THR A 95 7.62 -0.59 16.40
CA THR A 95 7.68 0.58 17.29
C THR A 95 6.40 0.73 18.13
N SER A 96 5.38 -0.11 17.88
CA SER A 96 4.14 -0.05 18.63
C SER A 96 4.43 -0.30 20.11
N PRO A 97 3.96 0.57 21.02
CA PRO A 97 4.03 0.30 22.43
C PRO A 97 3.25 -0.98 22.70
N ARG A 98 3.95 -2.09 22.97
CA ARG A 98 3.28 -3.32 23.42
C ARG A 98 2.70 -3.00 24.79
N PRO A 99 1.38 -3.15 24.99
CA PRO A 99 0.85 -3.10 26.34
C PRO A 99 1.59 -4.16 27.16
N GLU A 100 2.26 -3.71 28.21
CA GLU A 100 2.83 -4.55 29.27
C GLU A 100 1.78 -5.64 29.56
N SER A 101 2.19 -6.91 29.51
CA SER A 101 1.31 -8.03 29.86
C SER A 101 0.88 -7.88 31.32
N THR A 102 -0.18 -7.10 31.54
CA THR A 102 -0.93 -7.13 32.77
C THR A 102 -1.58 -8.50 32.77
N LYS A 103 -0.99 -9.38 33.58
CA LYS A 103 -1.50 -10.69 33.96
C LYS A 103 -3.00 -10.81 33.71
N ARG A 104 -3.37 -11.71 32.78
CA ARG A 104 -4.70 -12.31 32.68
C ARG A 104 -5.85 -11.30 32.67
N SER A 105 -6.25 -10.90 31.47
CA SER A 105 -7.67 -10.71 31.20
C SER A 105 -8.09 -11.67 30.10
N THR A 106 -9.04 -12.51 30.46
CA THR A 106 -9.74 -13.51 29.67
C THR A 106 -9.94 -13.06 28.22
N ARG A 107 -9.50 -13.90 27.28
CA ARG A 107 -10.07 -14.14 25.95
C ARG A 107 -11.27 -13.21 25.68
N GLN A 108 -11.04 -12.03 25.11
CA GLN A 108 -12.12 -11.24 24.53
C GLN A 108 -12.60 -11.98 23.28
N ALA A 109 -13.41 -13.01 23.50
CA ALA A 109 -14.43 -13.35 22.55
C ALA A 109 -15.27 -12.08 22.43
N HIS A 110 -15.26 -11.45 21.26
CA HIS A 110 -16.30 -10.50 20.89
C HIS A 110 -17.63 -11.27 20.82
N THR A 111 -18.18 -11.64 21.97
CA THR A 111 -19.59 -11.99 22.11
C THR A 111 -20.34 -10.67 22.13
N VAL A 112 -20.41 -10.03 20.96
CA VAL A 112 -21.41 -9.00 20.73
C VAL A 112 -22.73 -9.75 20.78
N ALA A 113 -23.58 -9.41 21.74
CA ALA A 113 -24.90 -10.03 21.86
C ALA A 113 -25.66 -9.79 20.55
N LEU A 114 -26.24 -10.84 19.95
CA LEU A 114 -27.02 -10.73 18.72
C LEU A 114 -28.15 -9.69 18.83
N SER A 115 -28.65 -9.44 20.04
CA SER A 115 -29.62 -8.37 20.34
C SER A 115 -29.08 -6.97 20.05
N GLU A 116 -27.80 -6.68 20.34
CA GLU A 116 -27.18 -5.39 20.01
C GLU A 116 -26.95 -5.23 18.50
N GLN A 117 -26.60 -6.32 17.80
CA GLN A 117 -26.51 -6.30 16.34
C GLN A 117 -27.88 -6.06 15.69
N LEU A 118 -28.93 -6.72 16.18
CA LEU A 118 -30.30 -6.53 15.71
C LEU A 118 -30.84 -5.13 16.01
N ALA A 119 -30.46 -4.53 17.14
CA ALA A 119 -30.87 -3.17 17.49
C ALA A 119 -30.29 -2.12 16.52
N ARG A 120 -29.03 -2.29 16.06
CA ARG A 120 -28.43 -1.40 15.06
C ARG A 120 -29.04 -1.54 13.67
N ILE A 121 -29.47 -2.76 13.29
CA ILE A 121 -30.14 -3.01 12.01
C ILE A 121 -31.59 -2.47 12.02
N ARG A 122 -32.23 -2.41 13.19
CA ARG A 122 -33.63 -1.95 13.36
C ARG A 122 -33.80 -0.42 13.23
N ILE A 123 -32.74 0.36 13.38
CA ILE A 123 -32.80 1.83 13.40
C ILE A 123 -32.16 2.39 12.14
N ASP A 124 -32.78 2.14 10.99
CA ASP A 124 -32.72 3.11 9.89
C ASP A 124 -34.10 3.18 9.21
N PRO A 125 -35.10 3.85 9.82
CA PRO A 125 -36.26 4.27 9.06
C PRO A 125 -35.78 5.36 8.10
N THR A 126 -35.59 4.98 6.85
CA THR A 126 -35.48 5.89 5.72
C THR A 126 -36.53 7.01 5.90
N PRO A 127 -36.18 8.30 5.89
CA PRO A 127 -37.18 9.34 6.00
C PRO A 127 -38.03 9.32 4.73
N THR A 128 -39.20 8.67 4.80
CA THR A 128 -40.25 8.81 3.82
C THR A 128 -40.74 10.26 3.85
N ARG A 129 -40.42 11.00 2.79
CA ARG A 129 -40.90 12.36 2.54
C ARG A 129 -42.39 12.31 2.24
N SER A 130 -43.24 12.28 3.27
CA SER A 130 -44.67 12.54 3.17
C SER A 130 -44.92 14.04 3.22
N SER A 131 -45.14 14.64 2.06
CA SER A 131 -45.84 15.93 1.93
C SER A 131 -47.19 15.65 1.29
N GLU A 132 -48.13 15.23 2.12
CA GLU A 132 -49.55 15.34 1.85
C GLU A 132 -49.99 16.76 2.23
N LYS A 133 -50.46 17.53 1.25
CA LYS A 133 -51.39 18.64 1.49
C LYS A 133 -52.53 18.56 0.48
N ALA A 134 -53.59 17.90 0.94
CA ALA A 134 -54.97 18.36 0.95
C ALA A 134 -55.53 19.10 -0.29
N THR A 135 -56.34 18.38 -1.06
CA THR A 135 -57.80 18.59 -1.25
C THR A 135 -58.37 19.99 -1.55
N SER A 136 -59.19 20.01 -2.62
CA SER A 136 -60.40 20.83 -2.86
C SER A 136 -60.25 22.28 -3.37
N ARG A 137 -60.51 22.47 -4.67
CA ARG A 137 -61.76 23.06 -5.20
C ARG A 137 -61.89 22.89 -6.71
#